data_AF-A0A5C6B047-F1
#
_entry.id   AF-A0A5C6B047-F1
#
_cell.length_a   1.000
_cell.length_b   1.000
_cell.length_c   1.000
_cell.angle_alpha   90.00
_cell.angle_beta   90.00
_cell.angle_gamma   90.00
#
_symmetry.space_group_name_H-M   'P 1'
#
loop_
_entity.id
_entity.type
_entity.pdbx_description
1 polymer ?
#
loop_
_entity_poly.entity_id
_entity_poly.type
_entity_poly.pdbx_seq_one_letter_code
_entity_poly.pdbx_strand_id
1 'polypeptide(L)'
;MSAALRTFFMIVGTSGAVLAGLFWPPQYIRAEQKVSLIPDRAGLSTTELMCQKLNGSNQALKGLVSADFELLLHGARDLHDVSEQPGWGVAEADPAYRHFHVEFRRLSLKLVRMSESKNLEGAAYTFQNMTGTCIACHQHVRDVVKLGDAGESTDE
;
A
#
# COMPACT_ATOMS: atom_id res chain seq x y z
N MET A 1 22.96 -26.36 59.21
CA MET A 1 22.41 -27.73 59.26
C MET A 1 20.88 -27.57 59.26
N SER A 2 20.24 -27.63 58.09
CA SER A 2 19.36 -28.74 57.59
C SER A 2 17.92 -28.62 58.16
N ALA A 3 16.77 -28.76 57.50
CA ALA A 3 16.25 -29.04 56.14
C ALA A 3 14.72 -28.68 56.21
N ALA A 4 14.07 -28.04 55.23
CA ALA A 4 13.36 -28.57 54.05
C ALA A 4 12.10 -29.48 54.28
N LEU A 5 11.07 -29.23 53.43
CA LEU A 5 9.83 -29.99 53.04
C LEU A 5 8.53 -29.71 53.82
N ARG A 6 7.47 -29.09 53.24
CA ARG A 6 6.46 -29.51 52.19
C ARG A 6 5.61 -30.71 52.67
N THR A 7 4.28 -30.63 52.79
CA THR A 7 3.22 -30.73 51.73
C THR A 7 1.83 -30.30 52.29
N PHE A 8 1.04 -29.46 51.62
CA PHE A 8 -0.10 -29.74 50.71
C PHE A 8 -1.37 -30.34 51.37
N PHE A 9 -2.47 -29.56 51.43
CA PHE A 9 -3.81 -30.09 51.19
C PHE A 9 -4.69 -29.06 50.49
N MET A 10 -5.37 -29.58 49.46
CA MET A 10 -6.25 -28.90 48.53
C MET A 10 -7.55 -28.41 49.18
N ILE A 11 -8.02 -27.22 48.80
CA ILE A 11 -9.46 -26.97 48.68
C ILE A 11 -9.75 -26.59 47.23
N VAL A 12 -10.44 -27.52 46.58
CA VAL A 12 -11.19 -27.39 45.33
C VAL A 12 -12.40 -26.48 45.60
N GLY A 13 -12.72 -25.57 44.67
CA GLY A 13 -13.94 -24.76 44.74
C GLY A 13 -13.89 -23.54 43.81
N THR A 14 -13.92 -23.75 42.50
CA THR A 14 -15.09 -23.48 41.63
C THR A 14 -15.35 -22.00 41.33
N SER A 15 -15.17 -21.69 40.04
CA SER A 15 -16.03 -20.78 39.25
C SER A 15 -15.93 -19.28 39.51
N GLY A 16 -15.03 -18.67 38.75
CA GLY A 16 -15.07 -17.25 38.43
C GLY A 16 -14.20 -17.01 37.21
N ALA A 17 -14.77 -17.17 36.02
CA ALA A 17 -14.09 -16.89 34.76
C ALA A 17 -13.58 -15.45 34.75
N VAL A 18 -12.27 -15.27 34.95
CA VAL A 18 -11.61 -13.98 34.75
C VAL A 18 -11.42 -13.81 33.25
N LEU A 19 -12.42 -13.16 32.66
CA LEU A 19 -12.42 -12.39 31.42
C LEU A 19 -11.12 -12.48 30.59
N ALA A 20 -11.06 -13.51 29.74
CA ALA A 20 -10.18 -13.58 28.59
C ALA A 20 -10.66 -12.57 27.52
N GLY A 21 -10.45 -11.27 27.76
CA GLY A 21 -10.95 -10.18 26.91
C GLY A 21 -9.93 -9.10 26.55
N LEU A 22 -8.64 -9.28 26.86
CA LEU A 22 -7.59 -8.27 26.62
C LEU A 22 -6.35 -8.81 25.88
N PHE A 23 -6.52 -9.90 25.14
CA PHE A 23 -5.56 -10.29 24.11
C PHE A 23 -6.29 -10.39 22.78
N TRP A 24 -6.89 -9.27 22.39
CA TRP A 24 -7.39 -9.08 21.05
C TRP A 24 -6.16 -8.79 20.17
N PRO A 25 -5.67 -9.73 19.34
CA PRO A 25 -4.60 -9.39 18.41
C PRO A 25 -5.14 -8.25 17.54
N PRO A 26 -4.37 -7.16 17.32
CA PRO A 26 -4.82 -6.08 16.47
C PRO A 26 -5.24 -6.69 15.14
N GLN A 27 -6.52 -6.54 14.82
CA GLN A 27 -7.16 -6.93 13.56
C GLN A 27 -6.55 -6.28 12.30
N TYR A 28 -5.38 -5.65 12.43
CA TYR A 28 -4.66 -5.01 11.35
C TYR A 28 -3.81 -5.99 10.51
N ILE A 29 -3.62 -7.24 10.94
CA ILE A 29 -2.96 -8.25 10.09
C ILE A 29 -4.00 -9.20 9.51
N ARG A 30 -4.77 -8.73 8.51
CA ARG A 30 -5.28 -9.58 7.42
C ARG A 30 -5.78 -8.77 6.24
N ALA A 31 -4.92 -8.60 5.24
CA ALA A 31 -5.28 -8.78 3.85
C ALA A 31 -4.00 -8.88 3.02
N GLU A 32 -3.42 -10.07 2.95
CA GLU A 32 -2.76 -10.45 1.71
C GLU A 32 -3.87 -10.53 0.66
N GLN A 33 -4.16 -9.40 0.02
CA GLN A 33 -5.09 -9.36 -1.09
C GLN A 33 -4.41 -10.08 -2.26
N LYS A 34 -4.56 -11.40 -2.29
CA LYS A 34 -4.25 -12.20 -3.47
C LYS A 34 -5.28 -11.81 -4.54
N VAL A 35 -5.00 -10.72 -5.24
CA VAL A 35 -5.66 -10.40 -6.53
C VAL A 35 -5.41 -11.62 -7.41
N SER A 36 -6.47 -12.36 -7.68
CA SER A 36 -6.45 -13.46 -8.62
C SER A 36 -6.47 -12.86 -10.02
N LEU A 37 -5.30 -12.83 -10.67
CA LEU A 37 -5.13 -12.38 -12.04
C LEU A 37 -5.78 -13.39 -12.99
N ILE A 38 -6.98 -13.09 -13.48
CA ILE A 38 -7.51 -13.71 -14.70
C ILE A 38 -7.62 -12.57 -15.72
N PRO A 39 -6.61 -12.35 -16.58
CA PRO A 39 -6.73 -11.34 -17.61
C PRO A 39 -7.55 -11.93 -18.76
N ASP A 40 -8.83 -11.57 -18.84
CA ASP A 40 -9.58 -11.75 -20.09
C ASP A 40 -9.55 -10.43 -20.88
N ARG A 41 -8.60 -10.37 -21.82
CA ARG A 41 -8.64 -9.54 -23.04
C ARG A 41 -8.88 -8.03 -22.88
N ALA A 42 -8.06 -7.33 -22.12
CA ALA A 42 -7.65 -5.93 -22.27
C ALA A 42 -6.70 -5.60 -21.10
N GLY A 43 -5.91 -4.53 -21.16
CA GLY A 43 -5.03 -4.15 -20.04
C GLY A 43 -5.78 -3.99 -18.70
N LEU A 44 -5.02 -3.91 -17.60
CA LEU A 44 -5.58 -3.75 -16.25
C LEU A 44 -6.51 -2.53 -16.16
N SER A 45 -7.63 -2.68 -15.45
CA SER A 45 -8.53 -1.56 -15.15
C SER A 45 -7.85 -0.52 -14.25
N THR A 46 -8.35 0.73 -14.27
CA THR A 46 -7.83 1.80 -13.40
C THR A 46 -7.86 1.40 -11.92
N THR A 47 -8.89 0.69 -11.47
CA THR A 47 -9.00 0.18 -10.09
C THR A 47 -7.89 -0.81 -9.75
N GLU A 48 -7.60 -1.75 -10.64
CA GLU A 48 -6.51 -2.72 -10.46
C GLU A 48 -5.15 -2.02 -10.43
N LEU A 49 -4.93 -1.06 -11.34
CA LEU A 49 -3.71 -0.24 -11.35
C LEU A 49 -3.54 0.57 -10.06
N MET A 50 -4.62 1.14 -9.53
CA MET A 50 -4.57 1.85 -8.25
C MET A 50 -4.28 0.91 -7.07
N CYS A 51 -4.78 -0.33 -7.11
CA CYS A 51 -4.45 -1.34 -6.11
C CYS A 51 -2.97 -1.73 -6.18
N GLN A 52 -2.41 -1.92 -7.38
CA GLN A 52 -0.98 -2.19 -7.57
C GLN A 52 -0.13 -0.99 -7.09
N LYS A 53 -0.54 0.24 -7.41
CA LYS A 53 0.10 1.46 -6.91
C LYS A 53 0.13 1.53 -5.38
N LEU A 54 -0.97 1.16 -4.72
CA LEU A 54 -1.03 1.12 -3.25
C LEU A 54 -0.10 0.04 -2.69
N ASN A 55 -0.09 -1.15 -3.31
CA ASN A 55 0.80 -2.24 -2.89
C ASN A 55 2.28 -1.84 -3.01
N GLY A 56 2.71 -1.32 -4.15
CA GLY A 56 4.08 -0.83 -4.35
C GLY A 56 4.45 0.28 -3.37
N SER A 57 3.53 1.20 -3.06
CA SER A 57 3.74 2.26 -2.06
C SER A 57 3.96 1.70 -0.65
N ASN A 58 3.16 0.71 -0.25
CA ASN A 58 3.29 0.05 1.05
C ASN A 58 4.62 -0.71 1.18
N GLN A 59 5.04 -1.41 0.12
CA GLN A 59 6.32 -2.10 0.07
C GLN A 59 7.49 -1.13 0.15
N ALA A 60 7.47 -0.04 -0.64
CA ALA A 60 8.49 0.99 -0.59
C ALA A 60 8.58 1.64 0.81
N LEU A 61 7.45 1.98 1.43
CA LEU A 61 7.45 2.52 2.78
C LEU A 61 8.02 1.52 3.79
N LYS A 62 7.63 0.24 3.71
CA LYS A 62 8.16 -0.81 4.57
C LYS A 62 9.69 -0.93 4.42
N GLY A 63 10.19 -0.95 3.18
CA GLY A 63 11.62 -0.97 2.90
C GLY A 63 12.37 0.26 3.43
N LEU A 64 11.79 1.46 3.31
CA LEU A 64 12.37 2.68 3.88
C LEU A 64 12.50 2.61 5.40
N VAL A 65 11.44 2.25 6.12
CA VAL A 65 11.46 2.26 7.60
C VAL A 65 12.30 1.15 8.20
N SER A 66 12.54 0.05 7.45
CA SER A 66 13.41 -1.05 7.88
C SER A 66 14.82 -1.00 7.27
N ALA A 67 15.14 0.01 6.46
CA ALA A 67 16.37 0.08 5.65
C ALA A 67 16.61 -1.19 4.80
N ASP A 68 15.53 -1.84 4.35
CA ASP A 68 15.57 -3.00 3.46
C ASP A 68 15.54 -2.51 2.01
N PHE A 69 16.73 -2.38 1.41
CA PHE A 69 16.90 -1.85 0.06
C PHE A 69 16.35 -2.77 -1.03
N GLU A 70 16.29 -4.09 -0.81
CA GLU A 70 15.72 -5.02 -1.78
C GLU A 70 14.20 -4.86 -1.83
N LEU A 71 13.55 -4.81 -0.65
CA LEU A 71 12.12 -4.56 -0.56
C LEU A 71 11.74 -3.17 -1.08
N LEU A 72 12.55 -2.16 -0.76
CA LEU A 72 12.38 -0.80 -1.27
C LEU A 72 12.54 -0.75 -2.79
N LEU A 73 13.53 -1.44 -3.36
CA LEU A 73 13.73 -1.54 -4.80
C LEU A 73 12.55 -2.23 -5.48
N HIS A 74 12.04 -3.32 -4.89
CA HIS A 74 10.86 -4.02 -5.41
C HIS A 74 9.63 -3.11 -5.45
N GLY A 75 9.30 -2.45 -4.33
CA GLY A 75 8.19 -1.49 -4.28
C GLY A 75 8.37 -0.31 -5.24
N ALA A 76 9.60 0.19 -5.41
CA ALA A 76 9.90 1.25 -6.36
C ALA A 76 9.71 0.83 -7.83
N ARG A 77 10.08 -0.42 -8.17
CA ARG A 77 9.88 -1.00 -9.50
C ARG A 77 8.39 -1.21 -9.78
N ASP A 78 7.65 -1.79 -8.84
CA ASP A 78 6.19 -1.94 -8.95
C ASP A 78 5.51 -0.59 -9.25
N LEU A 79 5.92 0.48 -8.54
CA LEU A 79 5.39 1.82 -8.76
C LEU A 79 5.75 2.39 -10.13
N HIS A 80 6.96 2.10 -10.62
CA HIS A 80 7.38 2.53 -11.95
C HIS A 80 6.60 1.77 -13.03
N ASP A 81 6.50 0.45 -12.92
CA ASP A 81 5.81 -0.40 -13.88
C ASP A 81 4.32 -0.04 -13.97
N VAL A 82 3.68 0.27 -12.85
CA VAL A 82 2.29 0.76 -12.82
C VAL A 82 2.14 2.09 -13.58
N SER A 83 3.14 2.99 -13.50
CA SER A 83 3.12 4.26 -14.25
C SER A 83 3.30 4.11 -15.77
N GLU A 84 3.70 2.92 -16.24
CA GLU A 84 3.82 2.60 -17.67
C GLU A 84 2.57 1.95 -18.25
N GLN A 85 1.61 1.53 -17.41
CA GLN A 85 0.45 0.77 -17.87
C GLN A 85 -0.51 1.65 -18.67
N PRO A 86 -1.10 1.16 -19.77
CA PRO A 86 -2.02 1.94 -20.61
C PRO A 86 -3.46 2.06 -20.04
N GLY A 87 -3.73 1.56 -18.84
CA GLY A 87 -5.08 1.44 -18.26
C GLY A 87 -5.61 2.67 -17.52
N TRP A 88 -4.99 3.85 -17.72
CA TRP A 88 -5.38 5.09 -17.05
C TRP A 88 -6.56 5.83 -17.71
N GLY A 89 -6.99 5.40 -18.90
CA GLY A 89 -8.24 5.82 -19.53
C GLY A 89 -8.34 7.31 -19.86
N VAL A 90 -9.55 7.86 -19.78
CA VAL A 90 -9.91 9.25 -20.12
C VAL A 90 -9.17 10.32 -19.31
N ALA A 91 -8.57 9.95 -18.16
CA ALA A 91 -7.78 10.88 -17.36
C ALA A 91 -6.55 11.41 -18.13
N GLU A 92 -6.03 10.66 -19.10
CA GLU A 92 -4.89 11.10 -19.92
C GLU A 92 -5.20 12.32 -20.81
N ALA A 93 -6.46 12.64 -21.10
CA ALA A 93 -6.79 13.84 -21.87
C ALA A 93 -6.63 15.14 -21.05
N ASP A 94 -6.67 15.06 -19.72
CA ASP A 94 -6.56 16.21 -18.82
C ASP A 94 -5.07 16.64 -18.67
N PRO A 95 -4.72 17.91 -18.95
CA PRO A 95 -3.35 18.38 -18.86
C PRO A 95 -2.73 18.32 -17.46
N ALA A 96 -3.52 18.56 -16.41
CA ALA A 96 -3.04 18.52 -15.04
C ALA A 96 -2.82 17.07 -14.57
N TYR A 97 -3.73 16.15 -14.92
CA TYR A 97 -3.53 14.73 -14.72
C TYR A 97 -2.24 14.25 -15.41
N ARG A 98 -2.04 14.60 -16.69
CA ARG A 98 -0.81 14.26 -17.43
C ARG A 98 0.44 14.75 -16.72
N HIS A 99 0.41 15.98 -16.18
CA HIS A 99 1.53 16.52 -15.43
C HIS A 99 1.82 15.68 -14.18
N PHE A 100 0.81 15.36 -13.37
CA PHE A 100 0.99 14.50 -12.20
C PHE A 100 1.46 13.10 -12.55
N HIS A 101 0.96 12.53 -13.66
CA HIS A 101 1.35 11.20 -14.13
C HIS A 101 2.83 11.17 -14.55
N VAL A 102 3.28 12.16 -15.34
CA VAL A 102 4.69 12.30 -15.74
C VAL A 102 5.60 12.50 -14.52
N GLU A 103 5.17 13.33 -13.56
CA GLU A 103 5.95 13.56 -12.35
C GLU A 103 6.03 12.31 -11.47
N PHE A 104 4.91 11.58 -11.31
CA PHE A 104 4.88 10.30 -10.61
C PHE A 104 5.85 9.29 -11.25
N ARG A 105 5.80 9.13 -12.58
CA ARG A 105 6.73 8.27 -13.35
C ARG A 105 8.19 8.66 -13.16
N ARG A 106 8.50 9.96 -13.16
CA ARG A 106 9.85 10.48 -12.95
C ARG A 106 10.35 10.18 -11.53
N LEU A 107 9.49 10.37 -10.53
CA LEU A 107 9.81 10.14 -9.12
C LEU A 107 9.95 8.65 -8.80
N SER A 108 9.10 7.77 -9.37
CA SER A 108 9.22 6.32 -9.19
C SER A 108 10.55 5.79 -9.75
N LEU A 109 10.93 6.22 -10.96
CA LEU A 109 12.22 5.87 -11.53
C LEU A 109 13.40 6.46 -10.74
N LYS A 110 13.25 7.67 -10.17
CA LYS A 110 14.26 8.22 -9.27
C LYS A 110 14.37 7.38 -8.00
N LEU A 111 13.25 6.92 -7.43
CA LEU A 111 13.23 6.08 -6.25
C LEU A 111 13.99 4.77 -6.52
N VAL A 112 13.75 4.12 -7.66
CA VAL A 112 14.52 2.95 -8.12
C VAL A 112 16.03 3.21 -8.05
N ARG A 113 16.51 4.33 -8.63
CA ARG A 113 17.94 4.68 -8.59
C ARG A 113 18.48 4.93 -7.18
N MET A 114 17.69 5.55 -6.31
CA MET A 114 18.10 5.76 -4.91
C MET A 114 18.19 4.44 -4.14
N SER A 115 17.27 3.50 -4.41
CA SER A 115 17.30 2.15 -3.85
C SER A 115 18.52 1.36 -4.32
N GLU A 116 18.81 1.38 -5.64
CA GLU A 116 19.97 0.69 -6.23
C GLU A 116 21.30 1.22 -5.70
N SER A 117 21.39 2.53 -5.50
CA SER A 117 22.58 3.18 -4.92
C SER A 117 22.64 3.10 -3.38
N LYS A 118 21.67 2.43 -2.74
CA LYS A 118 21.53 2.32 -1.28
C LYS A 118 21.54 3.68 -0.56
N ASN A 119 20.96 4.69 -1.21
CA ASN A 119 20.86 6.05 -0.69
C ASN A 119 19.51 6.22 0.04
N LEU A 120 19.50 5.95 1.35
CA LEU A 120 18.27 5.93 2.15
C LEU A 120 17.64 7.32 2.27
N GLU A 121 18.44 8.36 2.49
CA GLU A 121 17.97 9.74 2.63
C GLU A 121 17.38 10.24 1.31
N GLY A 122 18.07 9.95 0.19
CA GLY A 122 17.60 10.27 -1.15
C GLY A 122 16.32 9.52 -1.51
N ALA A 123 16.21 8.26 -1.11
CA ALA A 123 15.00 7.46 -1.28
C ALA A 123 13.83 8.01 -0.46
N ALA A 124 14.06 8.33 0.82
CA ALA A 124 13.04 8.89 1.71
C ALA A 124 12.51 10.24 1.19
N TYR A 125 13.40 11.14 0.77
CA TYR A 125 13.01 12.41 0.16
C TYR A 125 12.21 12.19 -1.12
N THR A 126 12.66 11.28 -1.99
CA THR A 126 11.97 10.99 -3.25
C THR A 126 10.59 10.38 -3.02
N PHE A 127 10.46 9.46 -2.07
CA PHE A 127 9.19 8.85 -1.70
C PHE A 127 8.20 9.87 -1.15
N GLN A 128 8.64 10.79 -0.28
CA GLN A 128 7.79 11.86 0.26
C GLN A 128 7.23 12.76 -0.86
N ASN A 129 8.07 13.15 -1.83
CA ASN A 129 7.62 13.95 -2.98
C ASN A 129 6.62 13.17 -3.85
N MET A 130 6.84 11.87 -4.02
CA MET A 130 5.94 11.00 -4.76
C MET A 130 4.59 10.86 -4.05
N THR A 131 4.57 10.72 -2.72
CA THR A 131 3.34 10.76 -1.92
C THR A 131 2.61 12.09 -2.09
N GLY A 132 3.31 13.22 -2.09
CA GLY A 132 2.73 14.53 -2.39
C GLY A 132 2.06 14.59 -3.77
N THR A 133 2.72 14.04 -4.80
CA THR A 133 2.16 13.93 -6.15
C THR A 133 0.89 13.08 -6.19
N CYS A 134 0.86 11.97 -5.42
CA CYS A 134 -0.34 11.13 -5.31
C CYS A 134 -1.52 11.90 -4.72
N ILE A 135 -1.28 12.65 -3.64
CA ILE A 135 -2.31 13.46 -2.98
C ILE A 135 -2.83 14.55 -3.92
N ALA A 136 -1.93 15.29 -4.57
CA ALA A 136 -2.30 16.36 -5.50
C ALA A 136 -3.13 15.84 -6.69
N CYS A 137 -2.72 14.72 -7.28
CA CYS A 137 -3.49 14.07 -8.35
C CYS A 137 -4.87 13.65 -7.85
N HIS A 138 -4.96 13.01 -6.68
CA HIS A 138 -6.23 12.55 -6.12
C HIS A 138 -7.17 13.69 -5.73
N GLN A 139 -6.65 14.86 -5.35
CA GLN A 139 -7.45 16.06 -5.17
C GLN A 139 -8.03 16.53 -6.51
N HIS A 140 -7.19 16.63 -7.56
CA HIS A 140 -7.63 17.03 -8.90
C HIS A 140 -8.70 16.08 -9.47
N VAL A 141 -8.47 14.77 -9.46
CA VAL A 141 -9.43 13.80 -10.02
C VAL A 141 -10.64 13.51 -9.13
N ARG A 142 -10.71 14.08 -7.93
CA ARG A 142 -11.92 14.05 -7.11
C ARG A 142 -12.76 15.29 -7.33
N ASP A 143 -12.10 16.44 -7.40
CA ASP A 143 -12.75 17.74 -7.28
C ASP A 143 -12.99 18.38 -8.67
N VAL A 144 -12.24 17.99 -9.70
CA VAL A 144 -12.27 18.60 -11.05
C VAL A 144 -12.74 17.62 -12.12
N VAL A 145 -12.25 16.37 -12.09
CA VAL A 145 -12.64 15.32 -13.03
C VAL A 145 -13.52 14.33 -12.29
N LYS A 146 -14.85 14.40 -12.39
CA LYS A 146 -15.69 13.32 -11.84
C LYS A 146 -15.39 12.03 -12.62
N LEU A 147 -14.55 11.16 -12.05
CA LEU A 147 -14.36 9.79 -12.54
C LEU A 147 -15.60 8.97 -12.15
N GLY A 148 -16.68 9.19 -12.89
CA GLY A 148 -17.99 8.60 -12.65
C GLY A 148 -19.06 9.43 -13.32
N ASP A 149 -19.29 9.14 -14.61
CA ASP A 149 -20.59 9.16 -15.32
C ASP A 149 -20.42 8.62 -16.75
N ALA A 150 -19.65 7.52 -16.93
CA ALA A 150 -19.64 6.75 -18.17
C ALA A 150 -20.54 5.51 -18.03
N GLY A 151 -21.77 5.70 -17.54
CA GLY A 151 -22.70 4.61 -17.28
C GLY A 151 -24.14 4.99 -16.92
N GLU A 152 -24.60 6.23 -17.18
CA GLU A 152 -26.01 6.59 -17.00
C GLU A 152 -26.41 7.67 -18.04
N SER A 153 -27.58 7.47 -18.69
CA SER A 153 -28.25 8.28 -19.74
C SER A 153 -27.79 7.99 -21.19
N THR A 154 -28.62 7.59 -22.15
CA THR A 154 -30.09 7.70 -22.32
C THR A 154 -30.66 6.52 -23.14
N ASP A 155 -31.61 5.78 -22.58
CA ASP A 155 -32.68 5.16 -23.38
C ASP A 155 -33.81 6.22 -23.48
N GLU A 156 -33.90 6.91 -24.62
CA GLU A 156 -35.12 7.52 -25.16
C GLU A 156 -35.13 7.37 -26.69
#